data_AF-A0A918U304-F1
#
_entry.id   AF-A0A918U304-F1
#
_cell.length_a   1.000
_cell.length_b   1.000
_cell.length_c   1.000
_cell.angle_alpha   90.00
_cell.angle_beta   90.00
_cell.angle_gamma   90.00
#
_symmetry.space_group_name_H-M   'P 1'
#
loop_
_entity.id
_entity.type
_entity.pdbx_description
1 polymer ?
#
loop_
_entity_poly.entity_id
_entity_poly.type
_entity_poly.pdbx_seq_one_letter_code
_entity_poly.pdbx_strand_id
1 'polypeptide(L)'
;MQHKKDAPVRSDAQRNRERILAVALAELTRCANTPLSAIAKKAGVGQGTFYRNFPNRESLVLEIYRHEMQQVADSAAQLLATRAPDRALREWMDRLARFALAKAGMADAIRQATSAPAAPAKPGHAPLTSAAELLLRAGEEAGAIRPGVTADDFILAIAGLWQIDPAGDWEPRVTRLLDLVMDGLRAGAGRGAPPAARG
;
A
#
# COMPACT_ATOMS: atom_id res chain seq x y z
N MET A 1 36.87 -21.90 -21.61
CA MET A 1 35.70 -22.31 -20.82
C MET A 1 35.13 -21.07 -20.12
N GLN A 2 33.91 -20.68 -20.47
CA GLN A 2 33.22 -19.49 -19.97
C GLN A 2 32.76 -19.67 -18.52
N HIS A 3 32.98 -18.65 -17.67
CA HIS A 3 32.22 -18.48 -16.43
C HIS A 3 31.27 -17.29 -16.59
N LYS A 4 29.99 -17.63 -16.76
CA LYS A 4 28.85 -16.71 -16.78
C LYS A 4 28.66 -16.16 -15.35
N LYS A 5 28.79 -14.84 -15.17
CA LYS A 5 28.61 -14.15 -13.88
C LYS A 5 27.45 -13.14 -13.99
N ASP A 6 26.24 -13.64 -14.20
CA ASP A 6 25.03 -12.82 -14.40
C ASP A 6 24.09 -12.76 -13.18
N ALA A 7 24.61 -12.83 -11.94
CA ALA A 7 23.78 -12.91 -10.73
C ALA A 7 23.95 -11.84 -9.60
N PRO A 8 24.78 -10.78 -9.65
CA PRO A 8 24.71 -9.71 -8.63
C PRO A 8 23.89 -8.47 -9.04
N VAL A 9 23.82 -8.16 -10.34
CA VAL A 9 23.39 -6.84 -10.84
C VAL A 9 21.90 -6.53 -10.59
N ARG A 10 21.03 -7.55 -10.59
CA ARG A 10 19.58 -7.37 -10.40
C ARG A 10 19.22 -6.99 -8.96
N SER A 11 19.93 -7.52 -7.96
CA SER A 11 19.68 -7.19 -6.55
C SER A 11 20.10 -5.75 -6.24
N ASP A 12 21.25 -5.32 -6.76
CA ASP A 12 21.75 -3.95 -6.57
C ASP A 12 20.88 -2.93 -7.30
N ALA A 13 20.43 -3.25 -8.52
CA ALA A 13 19.51 -2.40 -9.26
C ALA A 13 18.16 -2.22 -8.52
N GLN A 14 17.64 -3.30 -7.93
CA GLN A 14 16.40 -3.28 -7.16
C GLN A 14 16.55 -2.44 -5.88
N ARG A 15 17.60 -2.68 -5.06
CA ARG A 15 17.88 -1.87 -3.85
C ARG A 15 18.09 -0.41 -4.20
N ASN A 16 18.77 -0.13 -5.31
CA ASN A 16 18.98 1.23 -5.76
C ASN A 16 17.66 1.89 -6.17
N ARG A 17 16.75 1.16 -6.82
CA ARG A 17 15.41 1.64 -7.14
C ARG A 17 14.60 1.95 -5.88
N GLU A 18 14.57 1.03 -4.92
CA GLU A 18 13.87 1.21 -3.63
C GLU A 18 14.38 2.43 -2.88
N ARG A 19 15.71 2.62 -2.83
CA ARG A 19 16.32 3.81 -2.23
C ARG A 19 15.91 5.10 -2.93
N ILE A 20 15.86 5.11 -4.26
CA ILE A 20 15.38 6.28 -5.02
C ILE A 20 13.93 6.59 -4.64
N LEU A 21 13.06 5.59 -4.62
CA LEU A 21 11.63 5.77 -4.35
C LEU A 21 11.38 6.26 -2.93
N ALA A 22 12.07 5.71 -1.93
CA ALA A 22 11.98 6.15 -0.54
C ALA A 22 12.41 7.62 -0.36
N VAL A 23 13.54 8.01 -0.96
CA VAL A 23 14.02 9.40 -0.94
C VAL A 23 13.07 10.33 -1.68
N ALA A 24 12.57 9.89 -2.83
CA ALA A 24 11.63 10.68 -3.62
C ALA A 24 10.32 10.91 -2.87
N LEU A 25 9.75 9.88 -2.24
CA LEU A 25 8.54 10.01 -1.43
C LEU A 25 8.74 11.04 -0.31
N ALA A 26 9.81 10.91 0.47
CA ALA A 26 10.10 11.82 1.57
C ALA A 26 10.26 13.28 1.10
N GLU A 27 10.97 13.51 0.00
CA GLU A 27 11.16 14.87 -0.53
C GLU A 27 9.89 15.47 -1.13
N LEU A 28 9.09 14.68 -1.84
CA LEU A 28 7.86 15.13 -2.48
C LEU A 28 6.73 15.39 -1.48
N THR A 29 6.65 14.60 -0.40
CA THR A 29 5.73 14.85 0.72
C THR A 29 6.05 16.18 1.41
N ARG A 30 7.34 16.52 1.56
CA ARG A 30 7.76 17.80 2.17
C ARG A 30 7.60 18.99 1.23
N CYS A 31 7.89 18.80 -0.06
CA CYS A 31 7.78 19.84 -1.07
C CYS A 31 7.51 19.20 -2.44
N ALA A 32 6.27 19.32 -2.92
CA ALA A 32 5.82 18.74 -4.19
C ALA A 32 6.68 19.19 -5.41
N ASN A 33 7.30 20.36 -5.32
CA ASN A 33 8.11 20.96 -6.37
C ASN A 33 9.61 20.58 -6.29
N THR A 34 10.02 19.69 -5.39
CA THR A 34 11.44 19.32 -5.23
C THR A 34 12.05 18.86 -6.58
N PRO A 35 13.18 19.43 -7.05
CA PRO A 35 13.78 19.06 -8.32
C PRO A 35 14.22 17.59 -8.37
N LEU A 36 13.99 16.92 -9.51
CA LEU A 36 14.43 15.53 -9.73
C LEU A 36 15.93 15.34 -9.56
N SER A 37 16.72 16.33 -9.97
CA SER A 37 18.17 16.31 -9.80
C SER A 37 18.61 16.34 -8.33
N ALA A 38 17.85 17.02 -7.47
CA ALA A 38 18.08 17.03 -6.03
C ALA A 38 17.71 15.68 -5.39
N ILE A 39 16.61 15.07 -5.83
CA ILE A 39 16.21 13.71 -5.44
C ILE A 39 17.30 12.70 -5.84
N ALA A 40 17.78 12.74 -7.09
CA ALA A 40 18.85 11.85 -7.56
C ALA A 40 20.14 11.99 -6.73
N LYS A 41 20.52 13.24 -6.39
CA LYS A 41 21.68 13.53 -5.54
C LYS A 41 21.51 12.97 -4.13
N LYS A 42 20.37 13.21 -3.48
CA LYS A 42 20.06 12.69 -2.14
C LYS A 42 19.96 11.16 -2.13
N ALA A 43 19.38 10.60 -3.19
CA ALA A 43 19.34 9.18 -3.42
C ALA A 43 20.69 8.63 -3.86
N GLY A 44 21.79 9.40 -3.92
CA GLY A 44 23.13 8.92 -4.25
C GLY A 44 23.22 8.12 -5.54
N VAL A 45 22.51 8.53 -6.59
CA VAL A 45 22.54 7.91 -7.94
C VAL A 45 22.97 8.95 -8.97
N GLY A 46 23.75 8.52 -9.96
CA GLY A 46 24.14 9.38 -11.08
C GLY A 46 22.92 9.87 -11.87
N GLN A 47 22.94 11.14 -12.29
CA GLN A 47 21.82 11.79 -13.00
C GLN A 47 21.39 11.01 -14.25
N GLY A 48 22.35 10.52 -15.05
CA GLY A 48 22.05 9.73 -16.25
C GLY A 48 21.29 8.44 -15.95
N THR A 49 21.64 7.73 -14.87
CA THR A 49 20.92 6.54 -14.43
C THR A 49 19.53 6.89 -13.91
N PHE A 50 19.40 7.99 -13.16
CA PHE A 50 18.12 8.46 -12.64
C PHE A 50 17.14 8.81 -13.78
N TYR A 51 17.53 9.70 -14.70
CA TYR A 51 16.66 10.16 -15.78
C TYR A 51 16.32 9.06 -16.81
N ARG A 52 17.17 8.03 -16.97
CA ARG A 52 16.82 6.83 -17.75
C ARG A 52 15.68 6.02 -17.13
N ASN A 53 15.58 5.99 -15.80
CA ASN A 53 14.53 5.28 -15.09
C ASN A 53 13.29 6.16 -14.82
N PHE A 54 13.51 7.46 -14.67
CA PHE A 54 12.53 8.47 -14.26
C PHE A 54 12.68 9.72 -15.14
N PRO A 55 12.29 9.67 -16.42
CA PRO A 55 12.51 10.75 -17.37
C PRO A 55 11.79 12.05 -16.98
N ASN A 56 10.67 11.95 -16.27
CA ASN A 56 9.86 13.09 -15.81
C ASN A 56 9.27 12.83 -14.42
N ARG A 57 8.68 13.87 -13.81
CA ARG A 57 8.14 13.80 -12.44
C ARG A 57 6.97 12.83 -12.36
N GLU A 58 6.16 12.81 -13.39
CA GLU A 58 4.98 11.96 -13.55
C GLU A 58 5.35 10.48 -13.46
N SER A 59 6.42 10.08 -14.17
CA SER A 59 6.94 8.70 -14.15
C SER A 59 7.47 8.30 -12.77
N LEU A 60 8.11 9.22 -12.05
CA LEU A 60 8.59 8.98 -10.70
C LEU A 60 7.43 8.83 -9.72
N VAL A 61 6.46 9.74 -9.76
CA VAL A 61 5.28 9.71 -8.88
C VAL A 61 4.47 8.43 -9.09
N LEU A 62 4.29 8.02 -10.34
CA LEU A 62 3.58 6.78 -10.64
C LEU A 62 4.32 5.55 -10.13
N GLU A 63 5.65 5.55 -10.19
CA GLU A 63 6.44 4.45 -9.64
C GLU A 63 6.42 4.42 -8.12
N ILE A 64 6.51 5.58 -7.45
CA ILE A 64 6.31 5.69 -6.00
C ILE A 64 4.95 5.10 -5.64
N TYR A 65 3.88 5.49 -6.36
CA TYR A 65 2.53 4.98 -6.11
C TYR A 65 2.46 3.45 -6.22
N ARG A 66 3.05 2.85 -7.26
CA ARG A 66 3.08 1.39 -7.41
C ARG A 66 3.85 0.72 -6.29
N HIS A 67 5.00 1.29 -5.92
CA HIS A 67 5.86 0.74 -4.87
C HIS A 67 5.17 0.79 -3.51
N GLU A 68 4.61 1.93 -3.12
CA GLU A 68 3.89 2.08 -1.85
C GLU A 68 2.66 1.16 -1.80
N MET A 69 1.92 1.03 -2.90
CA MET A 69 0.80 0.07 -2.99
C MET A 69 1.26 -1.36 -2.74
N GLN A 70 2.39 -1.75 -3.33
CA GLN A 70 2.96 -3.09 -3.15
C GLN A 70 3.46 -3.30 -1.71
N GLN A 71 4.10 -2.31 -1.10
CA GLN A 71 4.53 -2.36 0.30
C GLN A 71 3.34 -2.57 1.25
N VAL A 72 2.21 -1.88 1.00
CA VAL A 72 0.97 -2.11 1.76
C VAL A 72 0.46 -3.53 1.53
N ALA A 73 0.38 -4.00 0.29
CA ALA A 73 -0.08 -5.36 -0.02
C ALA A 73 0.79 -6.43 0.66
N ASP A 74 2.11 -6.35 0.51
CA ASP A 74 3.08 -7.30 1.07
C ASP A 74 3.06 -7.33 2.60
N SER A 75 2.70 -6.21 3.23
CA SER A 75 2.63 -6.14 4.69
C SER A 75 1.58 -7.06 5.31
N ALA A 76 0.55 -7.48 4.56
CA ALA A 76 -0.47 -8.40 5.07
C ALA A 76 0.13 -9.72 5.57
N ALA A 77 0.95 -10.38 4.75
CA ALA A 77 1.60 -11.63 5.12
C ALA A 77 2.61 -11.44 6.27
N GLN A 78 3.35 -10.34 6.27
CA GLN A 78 4.31 -10.01 7.33
C GLN A 78 3.63 -9.79 8.69
N LEU A 79 2.48 -9.13 8.69
CA LEU A 79 1.69 -8.87 9.89
C LEU A 79 1.10 -10.16 10.44
N LEU A 80 0.56 -11.03 9.59
CA LEU A 80 0.04 -12.34 10.00
C LEU A 80 1.12 -13.25 10.59
N ALA A 81 2.37 -13.12 10.15
CA ALA A 81 3.48 -13.90 10.71
C ALA A 81 3.84 -13.53 12.16
N THR A 82 3.42 -12.36 12.64
CA THR A 82 3.86 -11.80 13.94
C THR A 82 2.72 -11.39 14.86
N ARG A 83 1.46 -11.41 14.38
CA ARG A 83 0.30 -10.88 15.11
C ARG A 83 -0.92 -11.77 14.95
N ALA A 84 -1.83 -11.69 15.93
CA ALA A 84 -3.17 -12.24 15.79
C ALA A 84 -3.89 -11.63 14.57
N PRO A 85 -4.71 -12.39 13.83
CA PRO A 85 -5.28 -11.93 12.55
C PRO A 85 -6.10 -10.63 12.62
N ASP A 86 -6.89 -10.42 13.67
CA ASP A 86 -7.66 -9.19 13.84
C ASP A 86 -6.75 -7.96 14.09
N ARG A 87 -5.65 -8.16 14.81
CA ARG A 87 -4.62 -7.13 15.02
C ARG A 87 -3.81 -6.86 13.76
N ALA A 88 -3.49 -7.91 12.99
CA ALA A 88 -2.84 -7.79 11.70
C ALA A 88 -3.71 -6.98 10.72
N LEU A 89 -5.00 -7.31 10.61
CA LEU A 89 -5.95 -6.58 9.77
C LEU A 89 -6.07 -5.11 10.19
N ARG A 90 -6.20 -4.84 11.49
CA ARG A 90 -6.27 -3.46 12.00
C ARG A 90 -5.04 -2.65 11.64
N GLU A 91 -3.83 -3.18 11.84
CA GLU A 91 -2.60 -2.47 11.48
C GLU A 91 -2.45 -2.31 9.96
N TRP A 92 -2.84 -3.32 9.19
CA TRP A 92 -2.83 -3.24 7.73
C TRP A 92 -3.74 -2.11 7.23
N MET A 93 -4.92 -1.92 7.84
CA MET A 93 -5.79 -0.79 7.54
C MET A 93 -5.15 0.58 7.84
N ASP A 94 -4.35 0.72 8.90
CA ASP A 94 -3.59 1.97 9.13
C ASP A 94 -2.58 2.24 8.02
N ARG A 95 -1.92 1.20 7.50
CA ARG A 95 -0.98 1.32 6.39
C ARG A 95 -1.70 1.71 5.11
N LEU A 96 -2.84 1.07 4.83
CA LEU A 96 -3.70 1.38 3.68
C LEU A 96 -4.24 2.82 3.73
N ALA A 97 -4.71 3.29 4.89
CA ALA A 97 -5.22 4.65 5.04
C ALA A 97 -4.12 5.70 4.81
N ARG A 98 -2.93 5.50 5.38
CA ARG A 98 -1.76 6.37 5.15
C ARG A 98 -1.38 6.43 3.67
N PHE A 99 -1.34 5.28 2.99
CA PHE A 99 -1.07 5.21 1.55
C PHE A 99 -2.07 6.03 0.74
N ALA A 100 -3.37 5.92 1.04
CA ALA A 100 -4.38 6.61 0.26
C ALA A 100 -4.43 8.13 0.51
N LEU A 101 -4.14 8.58 1.73
CA LEU A 101 -4.03 10.00 2.02
C LEU A 101 -2.77 10.61 1.41
N ALA A 102 -1.65 9.88 1.39
CA ALA A 102 -0.47 10.27 0.63
C ALA A 102 -0.77 10.36 -0.87
N LYS A 103 -1.54 9.41 -1.41
CA LYS A 103 -2.02 9.43 -2.81
C LYS A 103 -2.87 10.68 -3.10
N ALA A 104 -3.75 11.10 -2.20
CA ALA A 104 -4.57 12.29 -2.39
C ALA A 104 -3.70 13.55 -2.59
N GLY A 105 -2.61 13.69 -1.82
CA GLY A 105 -1.61 14.75 -2.00
C GLY A 105 -0.83 14.69 -3.33
N MET A 106 -0.81 13.53 -3.99
CA MET A 106 -0.14 13.31 -5.28
C MET A 106 -1.12 13.24 -6.47
N ALA A 107 -2.42 13.45 -6.25
CA ALA A 107 -3.48 13.16 -7.22
C ALA A 107 -3.32 13.93 -8.54
N ASP A 108 -2.86 15.19 -8.49
CA ASP A 108 -2.64 16.01 -9.67
C ASP A 108 -1.50 15.49 -10.55
N ALA A 109 -0.38 15.10 -9.94
CA ALA A 109 0.75 14.52 -10.64
C ALA A 109 0.40 13.13 -11.22
N ILE A 110 -0.36 12.32 -10.47
CA ILE A 110 -0.85 11.02 -10.96
C ILE A 110 -1.82 11.21 -12.14
N ARG A 111 -2.71 12.21 -12.09
CA ARG A 111 -3.63 12.53 -13.20
C ARG A 111 -2.85 12.93 -14.44
N GLN A 112 -1.88 13.84 -14.31
CA GLN A 112 -1.02 14.25 -15.43
C GLN A 112 -0.23 13.06 -16.02
N ALA A 113 0.27 12.17 -15.15
CA ALA A 113 0.97 10.95 -15.56
C ALA A 113 0.10 9.95 -16.32
N THR A 114 -1.20 9.91 -16.04
CA THR A 114 -2.15 8.91 -16.55
C THR A 114 -3.03 9.42 -17.69
N SER A 115 -3.00 10.72 -17.99
CA SER A 115 -3.76 11.36 -19.07
C SER A 115 -3.05 11.40 -20.43
N ALA A 116 -1.78 11.01 -20.53
CA ALA A 116 -1.05 11.00 -21.80
C ALA A 116 -1.53 9.85 -22.72
N PRO A 117 -1.55 10.01 -24.06
CA PRO A 117 -2.01 8.97 -25.01
C PRO A 117 -1.22 7.65 -24.96
N ALA A 118 0.01 7.70 -24.43
CA ALA A 118 0.88 6.54 -24.21
C ALA A 118 1.10 6.25 -22.71
N ALA A 119 0.23 6.79 -21.84
CA ALA A 119 0.36 6.58 -20.41
C ALA A 119 0.10 5.10 -20.05
N PRO A 120 0.90 4.51 -19.15
CA PRO A 120 0.56 3.21 -18.58
C PRO A 120 -0.81 3.29 -17.90
N ALA A 121 -1.60 2.22 -18.05
CA ALA A 121 -2.92 2.12 -17.42
C ALA A 121 -2.83 2.41 -15.92
N LYS A 122 -3.89 3.01 -15.36
CA LYS A 122 -4.02 3.20 -13.90
C LYS A 122 -3.73 1.85 -13.23
N PRO A 123 -2.77 1.78 -12.29
CA PRO A 123 -2.47 0.52 -11.62
C PRO A 123 -3.75 0.04 -10.91
N GLY A 124 -4.17 -1.18 -11.23
CA GLY A 124 -5.35 -1.78 -10.62
C GLY A 124 -5.14 -2.01 -9.12
N HIS A 125 -6.23 -2.10 -8.37
CA HIS A 125 -6.21 -2.32 -6.93
C HIS A 125 -6.07 -3.79 -6.51
N ALA A 126 -5.87 -4.70 -7.48
CA ALA A 126 -5.81 -6.15 -7.26
C ALA A 126 -4.85 -6.58 -6.13
N PRO A 127 -3.61 -6.04 -5.98
CA PRO A 127 -2.74 -6.42 -4.88
C PRO A 127 -3.32 -6.10 -3.50
N LEU A 128 -4.02 -4.97 -3.37
CA LEU A 128 -4.67 -4.58 -2.11
C LEU A 128 -5.89 -5.45 -1.83
N THR A 129 -6.67 -5.80 -2.85
CA THR A 129 -7.80 -6.72 -2.71
C THR A 129 -7.33 -8.10 -2.26
N SER A 130 -6.30 -8.67 -2.89
CA SER A 130 -5.75 -9.97 -2.48
C SER A 130 -5.15 -9.95 -1.07
N ALA A 131 -4.51 -8.84 -0.67
CA ALA A 131 -4.03 -8.66 0.70
C ALA A 131 -5.18 -8.61 1.73
N ALA A 132 -6.28 -7.91 1.40
CA ALA A 132 -7.47 -7.89 2.23
C ALA A 132 -8.12 -9.29 2.34
N GLU A 133 -8.25 -10.02 1.23
CA GLU A 133 -8.76 -11.41 1.22
C GLU A 133 -7.95 -12.32 2.15
N LEU A 134 -6.61 -12.22 2.10
CA LEU A 134 -5.71 -13.00 2.94
C LEU A 134 -5.96 -12.74 4.44
N LEU A 135 -6.06 -11.46 4.83
CA LEU A 135 -6.28 -11.06 6.22
C LEU A 135 -7.67 -11.45 6.73
N LEU A 136 -8.71 -11.24 5.91
CA LEU A 136 -10.08 -11.59 6.25
C LEU A 136 -10.23 -13.10 6.43
N ARG A 137 -9.67 -13.90 5.51
CA ARG A 137 -9.68 -15.37 5.63
C ARG A 137 -9.00 -15.86 6.90
N ALA A 138 -7.80 -15.34 7.20
CA ALA A 138 -7.10 -15.70 8.43
C ALA A 138 -7.89 -15.30 9.70
N GLY A 139 -8.59 -14.16 9.66
CA GLY A 139 -9.47 -13.73 10.73
C GLY A 139 -10.67 -14.66 10.92
N GLU A 140 -11.31 -15.09 9.84
CA GLU A 140 -12.45 -16.00 9.86
C GLU A 140 -12.04 -17.39 10.37
N GLU A 141 -10.94 -17.94 9.86
CA GLU A 141 -10.39 -19.24 10.29
C GLU A 141 -10.00 -19.25 11.78
N ALA A 142 -9.46 -18.14 12.29
CA ALA A 142 -9.15 -17.98 13.71
C ALA A 142 -10.38 -17.68 14.58
N GLY A 143 -11.57 -17.50 13.98
CA GLY A 143 -12.78 -17.08 14.67
C GLY A 143 -12.68 -15.68 15.28
N ALA A 144 -11.71 -14.87 14.85
CA ALA A 144 -11.43 -13.53 15.37
C ALA A 144 -12.32 -12.44 14.75
N ILE A 145 -12.89 -12.72 13.58
CA ILE A 145 -13.92 -11.92 12.92
C ILE A 145 -15.11 -12.80 12.52
N ARG A 146 -16.23 -12.17 12.18
CA ARG A 146 -17.42 -12.83 11.65
C ARG A 146 -17.16 -13.43 10.26
N PRO A 147 -17.80 -14.57 9.93
CA PRO A 147 -17.67 -15.17 8.62
C PRO A 147 -18.45 -14.40 7.55
N GLY A 148 -18.11 -14.64 6.28
CA GLY A 148 -18.88 -14.19 5.12
C GLY A 148 -18.65 -12.75 4.71
N VAL A 149 -17.55 -12.13 5.14
CA VAL A 149 -17.13 -10.80 4.68
C VAL A 149 -16.23 -10.97 3.46
N THR A 150 -16.65 -10.42 2.32
CA THR A 150 -15.81 -10.41 1.11
C THR A 150 -14.82 -9.26 1.14
N ALA A 151 -13.71 -9.38 0.41
CA ALA A 151 -12.76 -8.27 0.30
C ALA A 151 -13.38 -7.06 -0.43
N ASP A 152 -14.25 -7.27 -1.42
CA ASP A 152 -14.93 -6.18 -2.12
C ASP A 152 -15.86 -5.40 -1.17
N ASP A 153 -16.66 -6.09 -0.35
CA ASP A 153 -17.52 -5.45 0.65
C ASP A 153 -16.70 -4.70 1.70
N PHE A 154 -15.60 -5.30 2.14
CA PHE A 154 -14.69 -4.70 3.10
C PHE A 154 -14.03 -3.42 2.54
N ILE A 155 -13.52 -3.46 1.31
CA ILE A 155 -12.95 -2.28 0.65
C ILE A 155 -14.01 -1.20 0.46
N LEU A 156 -15.24 -1.58 0.09
CA LEU A 156 -16.37 -0.65 -0.01
C LEU A 156 -16.70 -0.01 1.35
N ALA A 157 -16.67 -0.78 2.43
CA ALA A 157 -16.95 -0.29 3.78
C ALA A 157 -15.94 0.77 4.25
N ILE A 158 -14.66 0.63 3.88
CA ILE A 158 -13.61 1.62 4.20
C ILE A 158 -13.44 2.71 3.13
N ALA A 159 -14.18 2.65 2.02
CA ALA A 159 -14.03 3.61 0.92
C ALA A 159 -14.37 5.05 1.31
N GLY A 160 -15.17 5.26 2.36
CA GLY A 160 -15.44 6.59 2.92
C GLY A 160 -14.18 7.32 3.41
N LEU A 161 -13.10 6.59 3.72
CA LEU A 161 -11.81 7.19 4.09
C LEU A 161 -11.20 8.00 2.95
N TRP A 162 -11.52 7.67 1.69
CA TRP A 162 -11.01 8.38 0.52
C TRP A 162 -11.55 9.80 0.38
N GLN A 163 -12.62 10.13 1.11
CA GLN A 163 -13.26 11.44 1.10
C GLN A 163 -12.74 12.38 2.20
N ILE A 164 -11.81 11.90 3.04
CA ILE A 164 -11.25 12.70 4.12
C ILE A 164 -10.22 13.67 3.54
N ASP A 165 -10.33 14.94 3.92
CA ASP A 165 -9.38 15.98 3.53
C ASP A 165 -7.99 15.69 4.13
N PRO A 166 -6.97 15.43 3.30
CA PRO A 166 -5.61 15.16 3.78
C PRO A 166 -4.94 16.41 4.39
N ALA A 167 -5.45 17.62 4.15
CA ALA A 167 -4.91 18.86 4.71
C ALA A 167 -5.39 19.15 6.14
N GLY A 168 -6.42 18.44 6.63
CA GLY A 168 -6.96 18.57 7.99
C GLY A 168 -6.33 17.60 9.00
N ASP A 169 -6.82 17.66 10.25
CA ASP A 169 -6.49 16.68 11.29
C ASP A 169 -7.25 15.37 11.04
N TRP A 170 -6.72 14.58 10.11
CA TRP A 170 -7.39 13.38 9.59
C TRP A 170 -7.12 12.14 10.44
N GLU A 171 -5.97 12.03 11.12
CA GLU A 171 -5.52 10.83 11.83
C GLU A 171 -6.52 10.35 12.89
N PRO A 172 -7.05 11.22 13.77
CA PRO A 172 -8.03 10.79 14.77
C PRO A 172 -9.35 10.34 14.13
N ARG A 173 -9.76 10.98 13.03
CA ARG A 173 -11.00 10.63 12.32
C ARG A 173 -10.89 9.28 11.62
N VAL A 174 -9.79 9.04 10.92
CA VAL A 174 -9.49 7.75 10.28
C VAL A 174 -9.46 6.63 11.32
N THR A 175 -8.76 6.86 12.44
CA THR A 175 -8.65 5.89 13.53
C THR A 175 -10.03 5.45 14.03
N ARG A 176 -10.90 6.41 14.37
CA ARG A 176 -12.27 6.10 14.83
C ARG A 176 -13.11 5.33 13.80
N LEU A 177 -12.99 5.66 12.51
CA LEU A 177 -13.74 4.97 11.45
C LEU A 177 -13.22 3.54 11.23
N LEU A 178 -11.91 3.34 11.27
CA LEU A 178 -11.31 2.00 11.17
C LEU A 178 -11.64 1.13 12.38
N ASP A 179 -11.68 1.72 13.58
CA ASP A 179 -12.09 1.02 14.80
C ASP A 179 -13.57 0.61 14.72
N LEU A 180 -14.45 1.48 14.22
CA LEU A 180 -15.86 1.15 13.99
C LEU A 180 -16.03 -0.04 13.03
N VAL A 181 -15.25 -0.07 11.94
CA VAL A 181 -15.25 -1.21 11.00
C VAL A 181 -14.75 -2.47 11.69
N MET A 182 -13.66 -2.41 12.46
CA MET A 182 -13.17 -3.57 13.22
C MET A 182 -14.17 -4.09 14.24
N ASP A 183 -14.88 -3.21 14.94
CA ASP A 183 -15.91 -3.61 15.90
C ASP A 183 -17.06 -4.32 15.20
N GLY A 184 -17.48 -3.84 14.03
CA GLY A 184 -18.44 -4.51 13.17
C GLY A 184 -17.98 -5.88 12.65
N LEU A 185 -16.69 -6.03 12.33
CA LEU A 185 -16.09 -7.31 11.93
C LEU A 185 -16.00 -8.29 13.10
N ARG A 186 -15.69 -7.82 14.31
CA ARG A 186 -15.63 -8.65 15.52
C ARG A 186 -17.01 -9.04 16.04
N ALA A 187 -18.05 -8.27 15.71
CA ALA A 187 -19.41 -8.56 16.11
C ALA A 187 -19.90 -9.90 15.51
N GLY A 188 -19.95 -10.94 16.33
CA GLY A 188 -20.31 -12.30 15.90
C GLY A 188 -19.14 -13.28 15.77
N ALA A 189 -17.91 -12.85 16.08
CA ALA A 189 -16.76 -13.72 16.26
C ALA A 189 -17.11 -14.92 17.17
N GLY A 190 -16.69 -16.13 16.77
CA GLY A 190 -16.97 -17.38 17.49
C GLY A 190 -18.39 -17.98 17.32
N ARG A 191 -19.35 -17.30 16.67
CA ARG A 191 -20.72 -17.85 16.47
C ARG A 191 -20.86 -18.81 15.27
N GLY A 192 -19.79 -18.98 14.47
CA GLY A 192 -19.75 -19.88 13.32
C GLY A 192 -19.33 -21.32 13.62
N ALA A 193 -18.87 -21.63 14.84
CA ALA A 193 -18.61 -23.00 15.23
C ALA A 193 -19.94 -23.72 15.48
N PRO A 194 -20.31 -24.77 14.73
CA PRO A 194 -21.49 -25.57 15.05
C PRO A 194 -21.35 -26.10 16.49
N PRO A 195 -22.44 -26.15 17.28
CA PRO A 195 -22.36 -26.67 18.64
C PRO A 195 -21.80 -28.08 18.59
N ALA A 196 -20.69 -28.32 19.31
CA ALA A 196 -20.13 -29.65 19.47
C ALA A 196 -21.26 -30.58 19.93
N ALA A 197 -21.53 -31.61 19.13
CA ALA A 197 -22.54 -32.60 19.43
C ALA A 197 -22.22 -33.18 20.81
N ARG A 198 -23.10 -32.92 21.78
CA ARG A 198 -23.04 -33.54 23.09
C ARG A 198 -23.39 -35.02 22.89
N GLY A 199 -22.38 -35.87 22.97
CA GLY A 199 -22.54 -37.31 23.20
C GLY A 199 -22.88 -37.60 24.65
#